data_AF-A0A3D0II48-F1
#
_entry.id   AF-A0A3D0II48-F1
#
_cell.length_a   1.000
_cell.length_b   1.000
_cell.length_c   1.000
_cell.angle_alpha   90.00
_cell.angle_beta   90.00
_cell.angle_gamma   90.00
#
_symmetry.space_group_name_H-M   'P 1'
#
loop_
_entity.id
_entity.type
_entity.pdbx_description
1 polymer ?
#
loop_
_entity_poly.entity_id
_entity_poly.type
_entity_poly.pdbx_seq_one_letter_code
_entity_poly.pdbx_strand_id
1 'polypeptide(L)'
;MVEEVPKDCLPQLKEENITVTSPRLDAILAKVYHLSRTDAKDLFEDEKVTVNGRICRNPETILKENTIVSIRGYGKLEYHGEERTTKKGKTGITIWRYV
;
A
#
# COMPACT_ATOMS: atom_id res chain seq x y z
N MET A 1 25.19 13.33 30.06
CA MET A 1 23.98 13.99 29.55
C MET A 1 23.85 13.52 28.12
N VAL A 2 22.99 12.55 27.86
CA VAL A 2 22.90 11.91 26.53
C VAL A 2 22.17 12.88 25.60
N GLU A 3 22.85 13.30 24.54
CA GLU A 3 22.27 14.13 23.49
C GLU A 3 21.12 13.35 22.84
N GLU A 4 19.88 13.85 23.01
CA GLU A 4 18.73 13.35 22.28
C GLU A 4 18.93 13.63 20.80
N VAL A 5 19.21 12.56 20.06
CA VAL A 5 19.25 12.57 18.59
C VAL A 5 17.91 13.13 18.09
N PRO A 6 17.90 14.18 17.26
CA PRO A 6 16.66 14.70 16.69
C PRO A 6 16.01 13.60 15.85
N LYS A 7 14.80 13.17 16.25
CA LYS A 7 14.03 12.07 15.64
C LYS A 7 13.49 12.37 14.24
N ASP A 8 13.94 13.45 13.61
CA ASP A 8 13.35 14.02 12.40
C ASP A 8 13.84 13.36 11.09
N CYS A 9 14.84 12.47 11.15
CA CYS A 9 15.40 11.82 9.96
C CYS A 9 15.00 10.35 9.78
N LEU A 10 14.15 9.80 10.66
CA LEU A 10 13.70 8.41 10.54
C LEU A 10 12.36 8.36 9.80
N PRO A 11 12.21 7.51 8.75
CA PRO A 11 10.93 7.31 8.10
C PRO A 11 9.92 6.83 9.14
N GLN A 12 8.83 7.57 9.31
CA GLN A 12 7.80 7.20 10.26
C GLN A 12 6.86 6.20 9.59
N LEU A 13 6.55 5.11 10.28
CA LEU A 13 5.51 4.20 9.84
C LEU A 13 4.17 4.75 10.31
N LYS A 14 3.33 5.12 9.35
CA LYS A 14 1.96 5.58 9.60
C LYS A 14 1.00 4.46 9.27
N GLU A 15 0.25 4.00 10.28
CA GLU A 15 -0.88 3.10 10.06
C GLU A 15 -2.04 3.86 9.41
N GLU A 16 -2.57 3.29 8.33
CA GLU A 16 -3.75 3.79 7.64
C GLU A 16 -4.74 2.65 7.39
N ASN A 17 -6.01 2.93 7.66
CA ASN A 17 -7.10 2.00 7.41
C ASN A 17 -7.90 2.49 6.21
N ILE A 18 -7.85 1.71 5.13
CA ILE A 18 -8.55 2.03 3.88
C ILE A 18 -9.72 1.08 3.68
N THR A 19 -10.73 1.52 2.94
CA THR A 19 -11.84 0.66 2.56
C THR A 19 -11.92 0.57 1.04
N VAL A 20 -11.83 -0.64 0.51
CA VAL A 20 -11.90 -0.91 -0.93
C VAL A 20 -13.08 -1.81 -1.24
N THR A 21 -13.61 -1.71 -2.45
CA THR A 21 -14.71 -2.58 -2.91
C THR A 21 -14.24 -4.00 -3.22
N SER A 22 -12.95 -4.15 -3.54
CA SER A 22 -12.30 -5.42 -3.84
C SER A 22 -10.85 -5.34 -3.35
N PRO A 23 -10.28 -6.41 -2.77
CA PRO A 23 -8.89 -6.46 -2.31
C PRO A 23 -7.90 -6.62 -3.48
N ARG A 24 -8.10 -5.83 -4.55
CA ARG A 24 -7.23 -5.77 -5.72
C ARG A 24 -6.08 -4.81 -5.43
N LEU A 25 -4.88 -5.19 -5.84
CA LEU A 25 -3.69 -4.36 -5.67
C LEU A 25 -3.88 -2.97 -6.29
N ASP A 26 -4.42 -2.85 -7.51
CA ASP A 26 -4.66 -1.55 -8.14
C ASP A 26 -5.58 -0.63 -7.32
N ALA A 27 -6.63 -1.20 -6.72
CA ALA A 27 -7.60 -0.45 -5.93
C ALA A 27 -7.02 0.02 -4.60
N ILE A 28 -6.17 -0.81 -3.99
CA ILE A 28 -5.42 -0.47 -2.77
C ILE A 28 -4.46 0.67 -3.08
N LEU A 29 -3.63 0.54 -4.12
CA LEU A 29 -2.64 1.56 -4.48
C LEU A 29 -3.32 2.89 -4.86
N ALA A 30 -4.40 2.85 -5.64
CA ALA A 30 -5.19 4.02 -5.98
C ALA A 30 -5.71 4.76 -4.72
N LYS A 31 -6.13 4.02 -3.69
CA LYS A 31 -6.60 4.62 -2.45
C LYS A 31 -5.50 5.14 -1.53
N VAL A 32 -4.37 4.44 -1.41
CA VAL A 32 -3.25 4.86 -0.55
C VAL A 32 -2.52 6.07 -1.14
N TYR A 33 -2.31 6.07 -2.47
CA TYR A 33 -1.55 7.12 -3.15
C TYR A 33 -2.43 8.18 -3.82
N HIS A 34 -3.75 8.16 -3.58
CA HIS A 34 -4.72 9.09 -4.18
C HIS A 34 -4.64 9.16 -5.71
N LEU A 35 -4.40 8.01 -6.35
CA LEU A 35 -4.29 7.88 -7.80
C LEU A 35 -5.63 7.48 -8.43
N SER A 36 -5.76 7.76 -9.73
CA SER A 36 -6.86 7.20 -10.52
C SER A 36 -6.63 5.69 -10.75
N ARG A 37 -7.71 4.95 -11.08
CA ARG A 37 -7.56 3.53 -11.46
C ARG A 37 -6.71 3.34 -12.72
N THR A 38 -6.73 4.30 -13.63
CA THR A 38 -5.89 4.30 -14.84
C THR A 38 -4.43 4.45 -14.45
N ASP A 39 -4.08 5.54 -13.74
CA ASP A 39 -2.70 5.76 -13.26
C ASP A 39 -2.16 4.57 -12.46
N ALA A 40 -2.99 3.98 -11.59
CA ALA A 40 -2.60 2.80 -10.84
C ALA A 40 -2.24 1.64 -11.78
N LYS A 41 -3.02 1.39 -12.83
CA LYS A 41 -2.75 0.35 -13.85
C LYS A 41 -1.49 0.64 -14.65
N ASP A 42 -1.29 1.89 -15.09
CA ASP A 42 -0.08 2.30 -15.81
C ASP A 42 1.18 1.95 -15.01
N LEU A 43 1.16 2.06 -13.68
CA LEU A 43 2.29 1.67 -12.83
C LEU A 43 2.63 0.17 -12.89
N PHE A 44 1.63 -0.70 -13.09
CA PHE A 44 1.88 -2.14 -13.29
C PHE A 44 2.41 -2.42 -14.69
N GLU A 45 1.91 -1.72 -15.71
CA GLU A 45 2.39 -1.83 -17.10
C GLU A 45 3.83 -1.34 -17.23
N ASP A 46 4.17 -0.24 -16.54
CA ASP A 46 5.51 0.32 -16.42
C ASP A 46 6.45 -0.47 -15.49
N GLU A 47 5.98 -1.57 -14.89
CA GLU A 47 6.77 -2.41 -13.97
C GLU A 47 7.31 -1.66 -12.73
N LYS A 48 6.64 -0.57 -12.34
CA LYS A 48 7.03 0.27 -11.20
C LYS A 48 6.55 -0.29 -9.87
N VAL A 49 5.60 -1.24 -9.89
CA VAL A 49 5.05 -1.90 -8.70
C VAL A 49 5.80 -3.20 -8.41
N THR A 50 6.30 -3.31 -7.18
CA THR A 50 6.95 -4.52 -6.67
C THR A 50 6.24 -5.01 -5.42
N VAL A 51 6.07 -6.33 -5.32
CA VAL A 51 5.43 -7.03 -4.20
C VAL A 51 6.46 -8.02 -3.66
N ASN A 52 6.82 -7.91 -2.37
CA ASN A 52 7.91 -8.68 -1.73
C ASN A 52 9.21 -8.68 -2.56
N GLY A 53 9.55 -7.55 -3.19
CA GLY A 53 10.75 -7.39 -4.00
C GLY A 53 10.67 -7.99 -5.41
N ARG A 54 9.50 -8.46 -5.85
CA ARG A 54 9.28 -8.96 -7.22
C ARG A 54 8.36 -8.03 -7.98
N ILE A 55 8.68 -7.75 -9.25
CA ILE A 55 7.81 -6.95 -10.12
C ILE A 55 6.47 -7.66 -10.25
N CYS A 56 5.39 -6.93 -9.96
CA CYS A 56 4.04 -7.41 -10.14
C CYS A 56 3.41 -6.63 -11.29
N ARG A 57 3.05 -7.35 -12.36
CA ARG A 57 2.34 -6.79 -13.52
C ARG A 57 0.82 -7.03 -13.45
N ASN A 58 0.36 -7.80 -12.46
CA ASN A 58 -1.05 -8.13 -12.30
C ASN A 58 -1.73 -7.15 -11.31
N PRO A 59 -2.53 -6.18 -11.78
CA PRO A 59 -3.27 -5.26 -10.91
C PRO A 59 -4.31 -5.97 -10.03
N GLU A 60 -4.79 -7.12 -10.47
CA GLU A 60 -5.80 -7.94 -9.79
C GLU A 60 -5.22 -8.84 -8.70
N THR A 61 -3.90 -8.80 -8.48
CA THR A 61 -3.25 -9.60 -7.44
C THR A 61 -3.84 -9.30 -6.07
N ILE A 62 -4.19 -10.36 -5.36
CA ILE A 62 -4.65 -10.28 -3.96
C ILE A 62 -3.41 -10.33 -3.07
N LEU A 63 -3.24 -9.32 -2.22
CA LEU A 63 -2.16 -9.29 -1.25
C LEU A 63 -2.47 -10.21 -0.07
N LYS A 64 -1.43 -10.86 0.44
CA LYS A 64 -1.49 -11.58 1.71
C LYS A 64 -1.08 -10.65 2.83
N GLU A 65 -1.57 -10.92 4.05
CA GLU A 65 -1.06 -10.28 5.26
C GLU A 65 0.49 -10.30 5.31
N ASN A 66 1.07 -9.25 5.88
CA ASN A 66 2.51 -9.02 5.99
C ASN A 66 3.24 -8.97 4.62
N THR A 67 2.56 -8.48 3.58
CA THR A 67 3.16 -8.31 2.25
C THR A 67 3.64 -6.88 2.06
N ILE A 68 4.90 -6.72 1.66
CA ILE A 68 5.47 -5.41 1.37
C ILE A 68 5.23 -5.05 -0.10
N VAL A 69 4.66 -3.87 -0.35
CA VAL A 69 4.45 -3.33 -1.69
C VAL A 69 5.23 -2.04 -1.84
N SER A 70 6.03 -1.91 -2.89
CA SER A 70 6.80 -0.70 -3.19
C SER A 70 6.54 -0.25 -4.61
N ILE A 71 6.27 1.05 -4.76
CA ILE A 71 6.07 1.70 -6.04
C ILE A 71 7.19 2.71 -6.26
N ARG A 72 7.89 2.56 -7.37
CA ARG A 72 8.93 3.51 -7.77
C ARG A 72 8.33 4.92 -7.97
N GLY A 73 8.86 5.89 -7.21
CA GLY A 73 8.44 7.30 -7.27
C GLY A 73 7.32 7.70 -6.30
N TYR A 74 6.65 6.73 -5.64
CA TYR A 74 5.56 7.01 -4.70
C TYR A 74 5.88 6.60 -3.26
N GLY A 75 6.61 5.50 -3.08
CA GLY A 75 7.03 5.02 -1.76
C GLY A 75 6.80 3.53 -1.54
N LYS A 76 6.86 3.15 -0.26
CA LYS A 76 6.67 1.77 0.21
C LYS A 76 5.49 1.75 1.19
N LEU A 77 4.75 0.66 1.15
CA LEU A 77 3.74 0.30 2.14
C LEU A 77 3.84 -1.18 2.49
N GLU A 78 3.32 -1.53 3.66
CA GLU A 78 3.17 -2.89 4.14
C GLU A 78 1.68 -3.17 4.32
N TYR A 79 1.22 -4.30 3.77
CA TYR A 79 -0.15 -4.74 3.88
C TYR A 79 -0.29 -5.62 5.11
N HIS A 80 -1.10 -5.20 6.09
CA HIS A 80 -1.27 -5.92 7.36
C HIS A 80 -2.47 -6.87 7.38
N GLY A 81 -3.34 -6.81 6.38
CA GLY A 81 -4.48 -7.71 6.28
C GLY A 81 -5.78 -7.00 5.95
N GLU A 82 -6.80 -7.83 5.76
CA GLU A 82 -8.19 -7.40 5.67
C GLU A 82 -8.84 -7.53 7.04
N GLU A 83 -9.50 -6.47 7.51
CA GLU A 83 -10.09 -6.44 8.85
C GLU A 83 -11.48 -7.10 8.84
N ARG A 84 -12.45 -6.50 8.14
CA ARG A 84 -13.80 -7.06 7.90
C ARG A 84 -14.47 -6.47 6.67
N THR A 85 -15.34 -7.25 6.05
CA THR A 85 -16.29 -6.75 5.04
C THR A 85 -17.39 -5.94 5.74
N THR A 86 -17.46 -4.65 5.45
CA THR A 86 -18.53 -3.76 5.90
C THR A 86 -19.88 -4.22 5.34
N LYS A 87 -21.00 -3.88 6.02
CA LYS A 87 -22.38 -4.22 5.62
C LYS A 87 -22.77 -3.84 4.18
N LYS A 88 -21.95 -3.06 3.48
CA LYS A 88 -22.13 -2.64 2.07
C LYS A 88 -21.21 -3.39 1.09
N GLY A 89 -20.61 -4.51 1.47
CA GLY A 89 -19.78 -5.34 0.58
C GLY A 89 -18.40 -4.75 0.28
N LYS A 90 -17.91 -3.80 1.10
CA LYS A 90 -16.56 -3.25 0.97
C LYS A 90 -15.64 -3.85 2.04
N THR A 91 -14.43 -4.22 1.67
CA THR A 91 -13.40 -4.78 2.55
C THR A 91 -12.59 -3.66 3.18
N GLY A 92 -12.53 -3.63 4.52
CA GLY A 92 -11.57 -2.81 5.26
C GLY A 92 -10.20 -3.46 5.22
N ILE A 93 -9.16 -2.67 4.95
CA ILE A 93 -7.78 -3.10 4.82
C ILE A 93 -6.90 -2.20 5.67
N THR A 94 -6.00 -2.81 6.42
CA THR A 94 -4.99 -2.10 7.22
C THR A 94 -3.66 -2.13 6.47
N ILE A 95 -3.06 -0.94 6.29
CA ILE A 95 -1.74 -0.78 5.69
C ILE A 95 -0.87 0.10 6.55
N TRP A 96 0.44 -0.14 6.53
CA TRP A 96 1.44 0.73 7.13
C TRP A 96 2.25 1.39 6.02
N ARG A 97 2.22 2.71 5.97
CA ARG A 97 2.94 3.49 4.97
C ARG A 97 4.19 4.10 5.60
N TYR A 98 5.30 4.04 4.88
CA TYR A 98 6.51 4.79 5.24
C TYR A 98 6.34 6.24 4.77
N VAL A 99 6.33 7.20 5.71
CA VAL A 99 6.26 8.64 5.47
C VAL A 99 7.51 9.37 5.94
#